data_AF-A0A849FP62-F1
#
_entry.id   AF-A0A849FP62-F1
#
_cell.length_a   1.000
_cell.length_b   1.000
_cell.length_c   1.000
_cell.angle_alpha   90.00
_cell.angle_beta   90.00
_cell.angle_gamma   90.00
#
_symmetry.space_group_name_H-M   'P 1'
#
loop_
_entity.id
_entity.type
_entity.pdbx_description
1 polymer ?
#
loop_
_entity_poly.entity_id
_entity_poly.type
_entity_poly.pdbx_seq_one_letter_code
_entity_poly.pdbx_strand_id
1 'polypeptide(L)'
;MRNIKIGLQGILYDAKSSFMKGPALAPPLIRKAYQSESANYFSESGLELRPEIWDDKGDYEVKEYFDIEKHTSRNLDQNQPLISLGGDHSITYPVLKAVAKVHGPVNILHIDAHSDLYDEFEGDKYSHACPFARIMEEALANRLVQVGVRT
;
A
#
# COMPACT_ATOMS: atom_id res chain seq x y z
N MET A 1 -1.30 13.67 -24.04
CA MET A 1 -0.61 12.97 -22.92
C MET A 1 -0.93 11.49 -23.04
N ARG A 2 0.03 10.58 -22.79
CA ARG A 2 -0.28 9.13 -22.83
C ARG A 2 -1.40 8.86 -21.81
N ASN A 3 -2.45 8.17 -22.23
CA ASN A 3 -3.57 7.77 -21.38
C ASN A 3 -3.09 6.59 -20.50
N ILE A 4 -2.22 6.89 -19.53
CA ILE A 4 -1.66 5.88 -18.62
C ILE A 4 -2.75 5.56 -17.60
N LYS A 5 -3.24 4.32 -17.60
CA LYS A 5 -4.10 3.82 -16.54
C LYS A 5 -3.29 3.65 -15.26
N ILE A 6 -3.94 3.78 -14.12
CA ILE A 6 -3.35 3.51 -12.80
C ILE A 6 -3.87 2.16 -12.32
N GLY A 7 -2.96 1.23 -12.02
CA GLY A 7 -3.32 -0.03 -11.39
C GLY A 7 -3.87 0.22 -9.99
N LEU A 8 -4.93 -0.47 -9.62
CA LEU A 8 -5.50 -0.43 -8.28
C LEU A 8 -5.65 -1.85 -7.77
N GLN A 9 -5.14 -2.15 -6.57
CA GLN A 9 -5.34 -3.44 -5.92
C GLN A 9 -5.75 -3.22 -4.46
N GLY A 10 -6.65 -4.06 -3.94
CA GLY A 10 -6.96 -4.09 -2.52
C GLY A 10 -6.36 -5.30 -1.84
N ILE A 11 -5.79 -5.11 -0.65
CA ILE A 11 -5.19 -6.17 0.16
C ILE A 11 -5.99 -6.24 1.47
N LEU A 12 -6.87 -7.24 1.58
CA LEU A 12 -7.76 -7.41 2.73
C LEU A 12 -7.00 -8.10 3.87
N TYR A 13 -6.10 -7.36 4.53
CA TYR A 13 -5.24 -7.93 5.56
C TYR A 13 -4.96 -6.96 6.71
N ASP A 14 -5.31 -7.36 7.92
CA ASP A 14 -5.00 -6.60 9.13
C ASP A 14 -4.51 -7.50 10.27
N ALA A 15 -4.08 -8.73 9.98
CA ALA A 15 -3.71 -9.71 11.01
C ALA A 15 -2.48 -9.28 11.83
N LYS A 16 -1.75 -8.24 11.42
CA LYS A 16 -0.53 -7.72 12.06
C LYS A 16 -0.73 -6.42 12.86
N SER A 17 -1.96 -5.88 12.90
CA SER A 17 -2.30 -4.78 13.82
C SER A 17 -2.12 -5.18 15.29
N SER A 18 -1.53 -4.30 16.10
CA SER A 18 -1.29 -4.54 17.53
C SER A 18 -2.47 -4.17 18.45
N PHE A 19 -3.36 -3.28 18.05
CA PHE A 19 -4.49 -2.84 18.90
C PHE A 19 -5.85 -3.30 18.37
N MET A 20 -6.27 -2.78 17.22
CA MET A 20 -7.57 -3.11 16.62
C MET A 20 -7.44 -3.68 15.21
N LYS A 21 -8.29 -4.67 14.92
CA LYS A 21 -8.61 -5.14 13.56
C LYS A 21 -9.79 -4.34 13.01
N GLY A 22 -9.92 -4.30 11.70
CA GLY A 22 -10.81 -3.40 10.98
C GLY A 22 -10.23 -2.91 9.64
N PRO A 23 -8.93 -2.60 9.53
CA PRO A 23 -8.35 -2.14 8.27
C PRO A 23 -8.57 -3.09 7.10
N ALA A 24 -8.67 -4.41 7.30
CA ALA A 24 -8.96 -5.36 6.22
C ALA A 24 -10.30 -5.09 5.51
N LEU A 25 -11.23 -4.35 6.13
CA LEU A 25 -12.51 -3.96 5.56
C LEU A 25 -12.43 -2.66 4.72
N ALA A 26 -11.30 -1.96 4.75
CA ALA A 26 -11.16 -0.63 4.14
C ALA A 26 -11.21 -0.63 2.61
N PRO A 27 -10.54 -1.54 1.87
CA PRO A 27 -10.49 -1.45 0.40
C PRO A 27 -11.84 -1.36 -0.32
N PRO A 28 -12.87 -2.18 -0.01
CA PRO A 28 -14.18 -2.02 -0.63
C PRO A 28 -14.90 -0.72 -0.21
N LEU A 29 -14.69 -0.25 1.03
CA LEU A 29 -15.30 1.00 1.52
C LEU A 29 -14.68 2.24 0.87
N ILE A 30 -13.36 2.24 0.61
CA ILE A 30 -12.67 3.31 -0.11
C ILE A 30 -13.21 3.40 -1.54
N ARG A 31 -13.37 2.27 -2.24
CA ARG A 31 -13.99 2.25 -3.59
C ARG A 31 -15.42 2.78 -3.57
N LYS A 32 -16.21 2.40 -2.57
CA LYS A 32 -17.57 2.91 -2.40
C LYS A 32 -17.58 4.43 -2.19
N ALA A 33 -16.66 4.97 -1.40
CA ALA A 33 -16.54 6.42 -1.18
C ALA A 33 -16.17 7.14 -2.48
N TYR A 34 -15.25 6.58 -3.26
CA TYR A 34 -14.88 7.11 -4.58
C TYR A 34 -16.07 7.16 -5.57
N GLN A 35 -16.98 6.19 -5.51
CA GLN A 35 -18.20 6.15 -6.34
C GLN A 35 -19.36 6.98 -5.77
N SER A 36 -19.17 7.70 -4.66
CA SER A 36 -20.25 8.44 -4.02
C SER A 36 -20.72 9.61 -4.87
N GLU A 37 -22.04 9.70 -5.10
CA GLU A 37 -22.67 10.82 -5.80
C GLU A 37 -22.57 12.16 -5.05
N SER A 38 -22.11 12.14 -3.79
CA SER A 38 -21.86 13.38 -3.02
C SER A 38 -20.61 14.13 -3.51
N ALA A 39 -19.74 13.48 -4.29
CA ALA A 39 -18.54 14.06 -4.88
C ALA A 39 -18.62 14.00 -6.42
N ASN A 40 -17.85 14.86 -7.09
CA ASN A 40 -17.58 14.74 -8.52
C ASN A 40 -16.22 14.04 -8.74
N TYR A 41 -15.88 13.77 -10.00
CA TYR A 41 -14.62 13.10 -10.35
C TYR A 41 -13.42 14.04 -10.48
N PHE A 42 -13.51 15.32 -10.11
CA PHE A 42 -12.38 16.24 -10.24
C PHE A 42 -11.54 16.27 -8.96
N SER A 43 -10.22 16.11 -9.11
CA SER A 43 -9.28 16.41 -8.04
C SER A 43 -9.23 17.93 -7.77
N GLU A 44 -8.66 18.32 -6.63
CA GLU A 44 -8.42 19.74 -6.32
C GLU A 44 -7.54 20.46 -7.36
N SER A 45 -6.67 19.73 -8.06
CA SER A 45 -5.85 20.26 -9.16
C SER A 45 -6.58 20.36 -10.50
N GLY A 46 -7.86 20.01 -10.56
CA GLY A 46 -8.69 20.05 -11.76
C GLY A 46 -8.48 18.87 -12.72
N LEU A 47 -7.82 17.80 -12.28
CA LEU A 47 -7.71 16.57 -13.07
C LEU A 47 -8.98 15.75 -12.91
N GLU A 48 -9.53 15.28 -14.03
CA GLU A 48 -10.68 14.39 -14.02
C GLU A 48 -10.24 12.94 -13.79
N LEU A 49 -10.73 12.35 -12.71
CA LEU A 49 -10.42 11.01 -12.21
C LEU A 49 -11.65 10.09 -12.34
N ARG A 50 -12.20 9.93 -13.56
CA ARG A 50 -13.33 9.03 -13.79
C ARG A 50 -12.91 7.55 -13.72
N PRO A 51 -13.85 6.59 -13.54
CA PRO A 51 -13.54 5.18 -13.40
C PRO A 51 -12.61 4.58 -14.46
N GLU A 52 -12.59 5.12 -15.68
CA GLU A 52 -11.80 4.61 -16.80
C GLU A 52 -10.28 4.79 -16.63
N ILE A 53 -9.85 5.67 -15.73
CA ILE A 53 -8.42 5.85 -15.42
C ILE A 53 -7.86 4.64 -14.64
N TRP A 54 -8.72 3.88 -13.97
CA TRP A 54 -8.30 2.76 -13.15
C TRP A 54 -8.21 1.47 -13.98
N ASP A 55 -7.17 0.71 -13.71
CA ASP A 55 -7.07 -0.71 -14.00
C ASP A 55 -7.22 -1.46 -12.68
N ASP A 56 -8.48 -1.57 -12.23
CA ASP A 56 -8.80 -2.15 -10.93
C ASP A 56 -8.70 -3.67 -10.97
N LYS A 57 -7.70 -4.19 -10.26
CA LYS A 57 -7.38 -5.61 -10.13
C LYS A 57 -8.25 -6.31 -9.08
N GLY A 58 -9.08 -5.55 -8.36
CA GLY A 58 -9.98 -6.05 -7.33
C GLY A 58 -9.33 -6.18 -5.95
N ASP A 59 -10.00 -6.93 -5.08
CA ASP A 59 -9.58 -7.18 -3.70
C ASP A 59 -9.06 -8.61 -3.53
N TYR A 60 -7.97 -8.75 -2.77
CA TYR A 60 -7.33 -10.03 -2.51
C TYR A 60 -7.40 -10.38 -1.03
N GLU A 61 -8.00 -11.53 -0.74
CA GLU A 61 -7.88 -12.19 0.55
C GLU A 61 -6.48 -12.81 0.69
N VAL A 62 -5.85 -12.59 1.84
CA VAL A 62 -4.49 -13.03 2.12
C VAL A 62 -4.55 -14.24 3.06
N LYS A 63 -4.06 -15.39 2.61
CA LYS A 63 -3.97 -16.61 3.43
C LYS A 63 -2.66 -16.64 4.20
N GLU A 64 -1.55 -16.48 3.49
CA GLU A 64 -0.21 -16.36 4.06
C GLU A 64 0.32 -14.95 3.86
N TYR A 65 1.06 -14.42 4.83
CA TYR A 65 1.54 -13.02 4.79
C TYR A 65 2.27 -12.67 3.48
N PHE A 66 3.12 -13.57 2.97
CA PHE A 66 3.85 -13.36 1.72
C PHE A 66 3.04 -13.62 0.45
N ASP A 67 1.76 -13.99 0.54
CA ASP A 67 0.88 -13.98 -0.64
C ASP A 67 0.68 -12.55 -1.16
N ILE A 68 0.79 -11.54 -0.30
CA ILE A 68 0.74 -10.11 -0.68
C ILE A 68 1.78 -9.79 -1.76
N GLU A 69 3.00 -10.30 -1.58
CA GLU A 69 4.09 -10.13 -2.55
C GLU A 69 3.76 -10.80 -3.89
N LYS A 70 3.12 -11.99 -3.86
CA LYS A 70 2.71 -12.72 -5.07
C LYS A 70 1.57 -12.01 -5.80
N HIS A 71 0.58 -11.49 -5.08
CA HIS A 71 -0.51 -10.70 -5.65
C HIS A 71 0.05 -9.44 -6.31
N THR A 72 0.87 -8.69 -5.58
CA THR A 72 1.49 -7.45 -6.09
C THR A 72 2.39 -7.73 -7.30
N SER A 73 3.20 -8.79 -7.27
CA SER A 73 4.07 -9.16 -8.40
C SER A 73 3.30 -9.47 -9.68
N ARG A 74 2.08 -10.03 -9.58
CA ARG A 74 1.22 -10.29 -10.75
C ARG A 74 0.57 -9.03 -11.31
N ASN A 75 0.38 -8.03 -10.46
CA ASN A 75 -0.34 -6.79 -10.79
C ASN A 75 0.58 -5.65 -11.21
N LEU A 76 1.89 -5.75 -10.95
CA LEU A 76 2.87 -4.75 -11.34
C LEU A 76 3.14 -4.79 -12.86
N ASP A 77 3.12 -3.61 -13.47
CA ASP A 77 3.59 -3.35 -14.83
C ASP A 77 4.55 -2.15 -14.77
N GLN A 78 5.74 -2.29 -15.37
CA GLN A 78 6.78 -1.26 -15.38
C GLN A 78 6.32 0.10 -15.93
N ASN A 79 5.28 0.11 -16.76
CA ASN A 79 4.76 1.32 -17.40
C ASN A 79 3.46 1.84 -16.76
N GLN A 80 3.04 1.25 -15.65
CA GLN A 80 1.79 1.56 -14.97
C GLN A 80 2.01 1.74 -13.46
N PRO A 81 1.75 2.93 -12.90
CA PRO A 81 1.75 3.12 -11.45
C PRO A 81 0.70 2.22 -10.79
N LEU A 82 1.02 1.69 -9.60
CA LEU A 82 0.14 0.85 -8.82
C LEU A 82 -0.20 1.52 -7.48
N ILE A 83 -1.50 1.63 -7.18
CA ILE A 83 -2.02 2.01 -5.88
C ILE A 83 -2.49 0.74 -5.16
N SER A 84 -1.98 0.52 -3.95
CA SER A 84 -2.44 -0.55 -3.07
C SER A 84 -3.34 0.03 -1.98
N LEU A 85 -4.59 -0.38 -1.95
CA LEU A 85 -5.51 -0.10 -0.86
C LEU A 85 -5.30 -1.17 0.21
N GLY A 86 -4.78 -0.76 1.34
CA GLY A 86 -4.39 -1.69 2.39
C GLY A 86 -5.51 -2.09 3.33
N GLY A 87 -5.16 -3.09 4.14
CA GLY A 87 -5.53 -3.09 5.53
C GLY A 87 -4.43 -2.45 6.38
N ASP A 88 -3.84 -3.19 7.32
CA ASP A 88 -2.85 -2.62 8.24
C ASP A 88 -1.51 -2.30 7.55
N HIS A 89 -0.62 -1.58 8.25
CA HIS A 89 0.60 -1.07 7.65
C HIS A 89 1.64 -2.16 7.33
N SER A 90 1.48 -3.39 7.83
CA SER A 90 2.42 -4.49 7.58
C SER A 90 2.53 -4.81 6.08
N ILE A 91 1.44 -4.65 5.33
CA ILE A 91 1.39 -4.98 3.90
C ILE A 91 2.44 -4.23 3.07
N THR A 92 2.93 -3.08 3.56
CA THR A 92 3.89 -2.24 2.85
C THR A 92 5.18 -3.00 2.56
N TYR A 93 5.66 -3.83 3.49
CA TYR A 93 6.89 -4.60 3.29
C TYR A 93 6.79 -5.60 2.12
N PRO A 94 5.84 -6.55 2.06
CA PRO A 94 5.72 -7.46 0.93
C PRO A 94 5.33 -6.76 -0.39
N VAL A 95 4.60 -5.63 -0.33
CA VAL A 95 4.37 -4.78 -1.52
C VAL A 95 5.69 -4.22 -2.05
N LEU A 96 6.52 -3.63 -1.17
CA LEU A 96 7.82 -3.06 -1.54
C LEU A 96 8.81 -4.12 -2.01
N LYS A 97 8.79 -5.35 -1.46
CA LYS A 97 9.56 -6.47 -2.02
C LYS A 97 9.21 -6.73 -3.48
N ALA A 98 7.92 -6.74 -3.83
CA ALA A 98 7.48 -6.95 -5.21
C ALA A 98 7.90 -5.78 -6.12
N VAL A 99 7.72 -4.53 -5.65
CA VAL A 99 8.13 -3.32 -6.38
C VAL A 99 9.63 -3.31 -6.65
N ALA A 100 10.44 -3.65 -5.64
CA ALA A 100 11.90 -3.65 -5.76
C ALA A 100 12.43 -4.69 -6.75
N LYS A 101 11.72 -5.80 -6.99
CA LYS A 101 12.09 -6.76 -8.06
C LYS A 101 11.98 -6.16 -9.46
N VAL A 102 11.10 -5.18 -9.65
CA VAL A 102 10.80 -4.58 -10.95
C VAL A 102 11.60 -3.29 -11.16
N HIS A 103 11.75 -2.48 -10.11
CA HIS A 103 12.33 -1.14 -10.18
C HIS A 103 13.68 -1.00 -9.45
N GLY A 104 14.13 -2.03 -8.74
CA GLY A 104 15.23 -1.91 -7.78
C GLY A 104 14.84 -1.11 -6.53
N PRO A 105 15.80 -0.76 -5.66
CA PRO A 105 15.53 0.06 -4.47
C PRO A 105 14.92 1.42 -4.83
N VAL A 106 13.92 1.86 -4.06
CA VAL A 106 13.17 3.10 -4.33
C VAL A 106 13.42 4.18 -3.28
N ASN A 107 13.06 5.43 -3.58
CA ASN A 107 12.95 6.47 -2.55
C ASN A 107 11.53 6.47 -1.99
N ILE A 108 11.41 6.48 -0.67
CA ILE A 108 10.12 6.41 0.03
C ILE A 108 9.86 7.75 0.71
N LEU A 109 8.68 8.32 0.42
CA LEU A 109 8.03 9.31 1.27
C LEU A 109 6.98 8.57 2.11
N HIS A 110 7.18 8.55 3.42
CA HIS A 110 6.33 7.87 4.39
C HIS A 110 5.62 8.92 5.24
N ILE A 111 4.29 8.98 5.16
CA ILE A 111 3.46 9.92 5.91
C ILE A 111 2.71 9.14 6.97
N ASP A 112 3.11 9.29 8.23
CA ASP A 112 2.51 8.55 9.34
C ASP A 112 2.71 9.30 10.66
N ALA A 113 1.88 8.99 11.64
CA ALA A 113 2.10 9.38 13.03
C ALA A 113 3.24 8.59 13.68
N HIS A 114 3.43 7.33 13.28
CA HIS A 114 4.38 6.39 13.85
C HIS A 114 5.57 6.18 12.91
N SER A 115 6.73 5.84 13.49
CA SER A 115 7.91 5.53 12.68
C SER A 115 7.86 4.16 11.99
N ASP A 116 7.15 3.18 12.57
CA ASP A 116 7.02 1.82 12.07
C ASP A 116 8.37 1.13 11.78
N LEU A 117 9.35 1.43 12.64
CA LEU A 117 10.76 1.02 12.56
C LEU A 117 11.18 0.07 13.70
N TYR A 118 10.25 -0.54 14.43
CA TYR A 118 10.63 -1.53 15.44
C TYR A 118 11.31 -2.74 14.78
N ASP A 119 12.40 -3.23 15.37
CA ASP A 119 13.00 -4.50 14.93
C ASP A 119 12.00 -5.65 15.12
N GLU A 120 11.31 -5.68 16.25
CA GLU A 120 10.25 -6.63 16.53
C GLU A 120 9.26 -5.99 17.49
N PHE A 121 7.96 -6.21 17.27
CA PHE A 121 6.90 -5.69 18.13
C PHE A 121 6.04 -6.85 18.62
N GLU A 122 5.96 -7.03 19.94
CA GLU A 122 5.20 -8.12 20.59
C GLU A 122 5.54 -9.53 20.06
N GLY A 123 6.79 -9.76 19.67
CA GLY A 123 7.24 -11.05 19.14
C GLY A 123 6.98 -11.27 17.65
N ASP A 124 6.50 -10.25 16.92
CA ASP A 124 6.21 -10.33 15.49
C ASP A 124 7.06 -9.35 14.68
N LYS A 125 8.05 -9.88 13.94
CA LYS A 125 8.88 -9.09 13.01
C LYS A 125 8.12 -8.51 11.82
N TYR A 126 6.92 -9.01 11.56
CA TYR A 126 6.05 -8.55 10.49
C TYR A 126 4.85 -7.77 11.03
N SER A 127 4.90 -7.34 12.29
CA SER A 127 3.93 -6.41 12.86
C SER A 127 3.78 -5.17 11.98
N HIS A 128 2.58 -4.57 12.01
CA HIS A 128 2.33 -3.29 11.35
C HIS A 128 3.26 -2.16 11.81
N ALA A 129 3.87 -2.29 12.99
CA ALA A 129 4.85 -1.35 13.55
C ALA A 129 6.31 -1.63 13.14
N CYS A 130 6.54 -2.62 12.28
CA CYS A 130 7.86 -3.07 11.83
C CYS A 130 8.16 -3.00 10.31
N PRO A 131 7.24 -2.63 9.39
CA PRO A 131 7.48 -2.82 7.96
C PRO A 131 8.70 -2.05 7.47
N PHE A 132 8.97 -0.84 7.99
CA PHE A 132 10.10 -0.04 7.54
C PHE A 132 11.44 -0.56 8.07
N ALA A 133 11.46 -1.24 9.22
CA ALA A 133 12.68 -1.93 9.66
C ALA A 133 13.06 -3.02 8.64
N ARG A 134 12.09 -3.86 8.25
CA ARG A 134 12.27 -4.91 7.23
C ARG A 134 12.72 -4.35 5.87
N ILE A 135 12.10 -3.25 5.44
CA ILE A 135 12.43 -2.57 4.17
C ILE A 135 13.89 -2.08 4.17
N MET A 136 14.34 -1.49 5.27
CA MET A 136 15.70 -0.96 5.37
C MET A 136 16.74 -2.07 5.54
N GLU A 137 16.43 -3.13 6.29
CA GLU A 137 17.29 -4.31 6.44
C GLU A 137 17.57 -5.02 5.10
N GLU A 138 16.56 -5.13 4.24
CA GLU A 138 16.70 -5.72 2.91
C GLU A 138 17.18 -4.71 1.84
N ALA A 139 17.53 -3.48 2.25
CA ALA A 139 17.96 -2.41 1.35
C ALA A 139 16.99 -2.17 0.17
N LEU A 140 15.68 -2.29 0.41
CA LEU A 140 14.64 -2.06 -0.59
C LEU A 140 14.39 -0.56 -0.84
N ALA A 141 14.97 0.30 0.00
CA ALA A 141 14.89 1.75 -0.11
C ALA A 141 16.27 2.40 -0.16
N ASN A 142 16.45 3.35 -1.08
CA ASN A 142 17.63 4.24 -1.12
C ASN A 142 17.52 5.37 -0.09
N ARG A 143 16.29 5.88 0.11
CA ARG A 143 15.98 6.92 1.07
C ARG A 143 14.61 6.64 1.68
N LEU A 144 14.49 6.87 2.98
CA LEU A 144 13.22 6.88 3.71
C LEU A 144 13.07 8.27 4.35
N VAL A 145 12.07 9.03 3.91
CA VAL A 145 11.73 10.33 4.47
C VAL A 145 10.39 10.20 5.20
N GLN A 146 10.41 10.37 6.51
CA GLN A 146 9.22 10.24 7.35
C GLN A 146 8.68 11.62 7.74
N VAL A 147 7.38 11.81 7.59
CA VAL A 147 6.70 13.10 7.84
C VAL A 147 5.47 12.87 8.69
N GLY A 148 5.29 13.70 9.72
CA GLY A 148 4.14 13.63 10.63
C GLY A 148 4.37 12.80 11.91
N VAL A 149 5.58 12.25 12.07
CA VAL A 149 5.96 11.41 13.21
C VAL A 149 5.77 12.19 14.52
N ARG A 150 5.05 11.57 15.45
CA ARG A 150 4.70 12.12 16.76
C ARG A 150 4.49 11.05 17.84
N THR A 151 4.77 9.79 17.51
CA THR A 151 4.70 8.61 18.40
C THR A 151 5.78 7.59 18.06
#